data_AF-A0A352LT45-F1
#
_entry.id   AF-A0A352LT45-F1
#
_cell.length_a   1.000
_cell.length_b   1.000
_cell.length_c   1.000
_cell.angle_alpha   90.00
_cell.angle_beta   90.00
_cell.angle_gamma   90.00
#
_symmetry.space_group_name_H-M   'P 1'
#
loop_
_entity.id
_entity.type
_entity.pdbx_description
1 polymer ?
#
loop_
_entity_poly.entity_id
_entity_poly.type
_entity_poly.pdbx_seq_one_letter_code
_entity_poly.pdbx_strand_id
1 'polypeptide(L)'
;MLNKLLIELTKSRSRSRQTNDNALVEGKNGSVVRKWFGYCYISQKQAASINDFLEKYFISYINYHRPCHCPVIIVDEKTGKQRKKYPYDNMMTPYEKLKSLPNAEQYLKLGVSFAELGVIAKKDTDLEAAKKAKLAREKLFQSFNKAA
;
A
#
# COMPACT_ATOMS: atom_id res chain seq x y z
N MET A 1 8.47 19.23 -46.43
CA MET A 1 9.11 18.92 -45.12
C MET A 1 8.07 19.04 -43.99
N LEU A 2 7.19 18.05 -43.81
CA LEU A 2 6.18 18.05 -42.73
C LEU A 2 6.33 16.89 -41.72
N ASN A 3 7.29 15.99 -41.92
CA ASN A 3 7.42 14.77 -41.12
C ASN A 3 8.46 14.87 -39.98
N LYS A 4 9.12 16.03 -39.82
CA LYS A 4 10.21 16.23 -38.84
C LYS A 4 9.74 16.63 -37.43
N LEU A 5 8.44 16.93 -37.29
CA LEU A 5 7.76 17.27 -36.04
C LEU A 5 6.66 16.26 -35.68
N LEU A 6 6.75 15.02 -36.18
CA LEU A 6 6.02 13.89 -35.62
C LEU A 6 6.64 13.54 -34.26
N ILE A 7 6.49 14.42 -33.27
CA ILE A 7 6.41 13.96 -31.90
C ILE A 7 5.12 13.14 -31.89
N GLU A 8 5.23 11.83 -32.09
CA GLU A 8 4.14 10.93 -31.78
C GLU A 8 3.75 11.23 -30.35
N LEU A 9 2.62 11.91 -30.19
CA LEU A 9 1.99 12.09 -28.91
C LEU A 9 1.48 10.69 -28.53
N THR A 10 2.38 9.84 -28.03
CA THR A 10 2.06 8.60 -27.35
C THR A 10 1.41 9.01 -26.03
N LYS A 11 0.22 9.64 -26.09
CA LYS A 11 -0.68 9.59 -24.96
C LYS A 11 -0.81 8.11 -24.70
N SER A 12 -0.25 7.66 -23.58
CA SER A 12 -0.58 6.39 -22.99
C SER A 12 -2.08 6.43 -22.79
N ARG A 13 -2.86 6.00 -23.80
CA ARG A 13 -4.29 5.80 -23.66
C ARG A 13 -4.40 4.91 -22.45
N SER A 14 -5.06 5.37 -21.38
CA SER A 14 -5.16 4.60 -20.15
C SER A 14 -5.89 3.30 -20.51
N ARG A 15 -5.13 2.24 -20.77
CA ARG A 15 -5.71 0.92 -21.01
C ARG A 15 -6.27 0.48 -19.68
N SER A 16 -7.50 0.01 -19.67
CA SER A 16 -8.10 -0.56 -18.47
C SER A 16 -7.11 -1.59 -17.89
N ARG A 17 -6.69 -1.38 -16.64
CA ARG A 17 -5.69 -2.19 -15.92
C ARG A 17 -4.21 -2.02 -16.30
N GLN A 18 -3.83 -1.00 -17.08
CA GLN A 18 -2.42 -0.64 -17.28
C GLN A 18 -2.17 0.77 -16.77
N THR A 19 -1.43 0.87 -15.68
CA THR A 19 -1.03 2.13 -15.05
C THR A 19 0.43 2.40 -15.40
N ASN A 20 0.80 3.68 -15.61
CA ASN A 20 2.21 4.06 -15.74
C ASN A 20 2.89 4.02 -14.36
N ASP A 21 4.22 3.86 -14.33
CA ASP A 21 4.97 3.62 -13.07
C ASP A 21 4.86 4.78 -12.07
N ASN A 22 4.68 6.02 -12.57
CA ASN A 22 4.49 7.22 -11.76
C ASN A 22 3.18 7.20 -10.93
N ALA A 23 2.21 6.35 -11.28
CA ALA A 23 0.91 6.28 -10.62
C ALA A 23 0.79 5.17 -9.56
N LEU A 24 1.87 4.45 -9.20
CA LEU A 24 1.78 3.40 -8.17
C LEU A 24 1.60 3.99 -6.76
N VAL A 25 2.41 4.99 -6.40
CA VAL A 25 2.33 5.65 -5.09
C VAL A 25 1.05 6.47 -4.98
N GLU A 26 0.71 7.25 -6.02
CA GLU A 26 -0.47 8.12 -5.98
C GLU A 26 -1.78 7.36 -6.23
N GLY A 27 -1.77 6.35 -7.10
CA GLY A 27 -2.96 5.61 -7.49
C GLY A 27 -3.32 4.48 -6.53
N LYS A 28 -2.38 3.61 -6.16
CA LYS A 28 -2.69 2.43 -5.31
C LYS A 28 -2.51 2.71 -3.82
N ASN A 29 -1.41 3.34 -3.45
CA ASN A 29 -1.08 3.58 -2.04
C ASN A 29 -1.50 4.97 -1.56
N GLY A 30 -1.93 5.86 -2.48
CA GLY A 30 -2.23 7.25 -2.18
C GLY A 30 -3.30 7.38 -1.10
N SER A 31 -4.36 6.56 -1.15
CA SER A 31 -5.40 6.54 -0.11
C SER A 31 -4.86 6.22 1.28
N VAL A 32 -3.90 5.29 1.37
CA VAL A 32 -3.25 4.89 2.63
C VAL A 32 -2.31 6.00 3.12
N VAL A 33 -1.48 6.54 2.23
CA VAL A 33 -0.55 7.64 2.54
C VAL A 33 -1.31 8.88 2.99
N ARG A 34 -2.33 9.34 2.24
CA ARG A 34 -3.10 10.54 2.57
C ARG A 34 -3.91 10.38 3.85
N LYS A 35 -4.40 9.18 4.16
CA LYS A 35 -5.09 8.91 5.43
C LYS A 35 -4.17 9.10 6.65
N TRP A 36 -2.88 8.83 6.49
CA TRP A 36 -1.93 8.90 7.61
C TRP A 36 -1.18 10.23 7.69
N PHE A 37 -0.77 10.77 6.55
CA PHE A 37 0.06 11.97 6.46
C PHE A 37 -0.71 13.23 6.06
N GLY A 38 -1.97 13.10 5.66
CA GLY A 38 -2.79 14.22 5.19
C GLY A 38 -2.40 14.71 3.79
N TYR A 39 -2.84 15.93 3.48
CA TYR A 39 -2.63 16.59 2.20
C TYR A 39 -1.67 17.78 2.28
N CYS A 40 -1.22 18.13 3.48
CA CYS A 40 -0.34 19.28 3.70
C CYS A 40 1.06 19.02 3.17
N TYR A 41 1.75 20.11 2.80
CA TYR A 41 3.16 20.05 2.47
C TYR A 41 3.98 19.63 3.69
N ILE A 42 4.92 18.71 3.46
CA ILE A 42 5.88 18.25 4.47
C ILE A 42 7.26 18.66 3.99
N SER A 43 7.96 19.43 4.82
CA SER A 43 9.34 19.86 4.53
C SER A 43 10.29 18.68 4.46
N GLN A 44 11.24 18.72 3.51
CA GLN A 44 12.29 17.71 3.34
C GLN A 44 13.10 17.46 4.62
N LYS A 45 13.24 18.47 5.49
CA LYS A 45 13.93 18.33 6.78
C LYS A 45 13.33 17.22 7.66
N GLN A 46 12.05 16.90 7.47
CA GLN A 46 11.33 15.89 8.24
C GLN A 46 11.39 14.49 7.62
N ALA A 47 12.04 14.32 6.46
CA ALA A 47 12.07 13.04 5.73
C ALA A 47 12.68 11.90 6.56
N ALA A 48 13.77 12.16 7.29
CA ALA A 48 14.41 11.16 8.15
C ALA A 48 13.46 10.69 9.26
N SER A 49 12.82 11.62 9.98
CA SER A 49 11.85 11.31 11.03
C SER A 49 10.65 10.51 10.50
N ILE A 50 10.21 10.80 9.27
CA ILE A 50 9.13 10.06 8.61
C ILE A 50 9.58 8.64 8.26
N ASN A 51 10.77 8.47 7.68
CA ASN A 51 11.30 7.14 7.36
C ASN A 51 11.42 6.27 8.63
N ASP A 52 11.94 6.84 9.71
CA ASP A 52 12.01 6.18 11.01
C ASP A 52 10.62 5.71 11.50
N PHE A 53 9.61 6.58 11.38
CA PHE A 53 8.23 6.23 11.72
C PHE A 53 7.68 5.12 10.81
N LEU A 54 7.98 5.20 9.50
CA LEU A 54 7.50 4.26 8.50
C LEU A 54 8.03 2.84 8.80
N GLU A 55 9.34 2.71 8.99
CA GLU A 55 10.00 1.43 9.25
C GLU A 55 9.61 0.83 10.60
N LYS A 56 9.62 1.64 11.66
CA LYS A 56 9.45 1.14 13.03
C LYS A 56 7.99 0.81 13.37
N TYR A 57 7.03 1.53 12.79
CA TYR A 57 5.62 1.43 13.21
C TYR A 57 4.67 1.18 12.04
N PHE A 58 4.74 2.01 11.00
CA PHE A 58 3.67 2.07 10.01
C PHE A 58 3.61 0.86 9.09
N ILE A 59 4.75 0.45 8.52
CA ILE A 59 4.83 -0.66 7.56
C ILE A 59 4.40 -1.96 8.23
N SER A 60 4.87 -2.20 9.47
CA SER A 60 4.47 -3.37 10.25
C SER A 60 2.95 -3.38 10.48
N TYR A 61 2.38 -2.26 10.94
CA TYR A 61 0.95 -2.15 11.15
C TYR A 61 0.14 -2.40 9.88
N ILE A 62 0.50 -1.76 8.77
CA ILE A 62 -0.25 -1.86 7.51
C ILE A 62 -0.20 -3.29 6.93
N ASN A 63 0.94 -3.97 7.01
CA ASN A 63 1.11 -5.26 6.35
C ASN A 63 0.61 -6.45 7.17
N TYR A 64 0.67 -6.37 8.51
CA TYR A 64 0.39 -7.52 9.38
C TYR A 64 -0.89 -7.38 10.20
N HIS A 65 -1.43 -6.17 10.39
CA HIS A 65 -2.52 -5.94 11.35
C HIS A 65 -3.72 -5.19 10.75
N ARG A 66 -3.52 -4.49 9.63
CA ARG A 66 -4.62 -3.75 8.99
C ARG A 66 -5.38 -4.69 8.04
N PRO A 67 -6.67 -4.97 8.30
CA PRO A 67 -7.47 -5.75 7.37
C PRO A 67 -7.71 -4.93 6.09
N CYS A 68 -7.58 -5.60 4.95
CA CYS A 68 -7.81 -5.03 3.63
C CYS A 68 -8.84 -5.82 2.84
N HIS A 69 -9.63 -5.10 2.03
CA HIS A 69 -10.64 -5.72 1.19
C HIS A 69 -9.99 -6.38 -0.03
N CYS A 70 -10.06 -7.71 -0.11
CA CYS A 70 -9.60 -8.44 -1.28
C CYS A 70 -10.74 -8.59 -2.31
N PRO A 71 -10.57 -8.08 -3.55
CA PRO A 71 -11.61 -8.17 -4.57
C PRO A 71 -11.79 -9.59 -5.10
N VAL A 72 -13.03 -9.92 -5.44
CA VAL A 72 -13.42 -11.04 -6.30
C VAL A 72 -13.86 -10.49 -7.64
N ILE A 73 -13.43 -11.13 -8.72
CA ILE A 73 -13.87 -10.78 -10.07
C ILE A 73 -15.12 -11.61 -10.38
N ILE A 74 -16.20 -10.91 -10.69
CA ILE A 74 -17.46 -11.51 -11.18
C ILE A 74 -17.54 -11.20 -12.67
N VAL A 75 -17.71 -12.22 -13.48
CA VAL A 75 -17.90 -12.08 -14.93
C VAL A 75 -19.37 -12.24 -15.23
N ASP A 76 -19.95 -11.27 -15.93
CA ASP A 76 -21.30 -11.37 -16.45
C ASP A 76 -21.31 -12.37 -17.63
N GLU A 77 -22.02 -13.48 -17.48
CA GLU A 77 -22.07 -14.56 -18.46
C GLU A 77 -22.65 -14.11 -19.82
N LYS A 78 -23.53 -13.11 -19.83
CA LYS A 78 -24.18 -12.63 -21.07
C LYS A 78 -23.33 -11.60 -21.79
N THR A 79 -22.72 -10.68 -21.05
CA THR A 79 -22.00 -9.55 -21.63
C THR A 79 -20.47 -9.70 -21.63
N GLY A 80 -19.94 -10.72 -20.94
CA GLY A 80 -18.50 -10.90 -20.69
C GLY A 80 -17.89 -9.81 -19.80
N LYS A 81 -18.69 -8.87 -19.28
CA LYS A 81 -18.18 -7.73 -18.51
C LYS A 81 -17.71 -8.19 -17.13
N GLN A 82 -16.47 -7.84 -16.80
CA GLN A 82 -15.89 -8.11 -15.49
C GLN A 82 -16.19 -6.98 -14.50
N ARG A 83 -16.71 -7.32 -13.32
CA ARG A 83 -16.94 -6.42 -12.19
C ARG A 83 -16.15 -6.90 -10.97
N LYS A 84 -15.69 -5.99 -10.12
CA LYS A 84 -15.02 -6.33 -8.86
C LYS A 84 -16.02 -6.19 -7.71
N LYS A 85 -16.16 -7.22 -6.89
CA LYS A 85 -16.89 -7.19 -5.61
C LYS A 85 -15.89 -7.32 -4.47
N TYR A 86 -16.15 -6.64 -3.36
CA TYR A 86 -15.28 -6.65 -2.18
C TYR A 86 -16.06 -7.24 -0.99
N PRO A 87 -16.23 -8.56 -0.91
CA PRO A 87 -16.96 -9.19 0.19
C PRO A 87 -16.18 -9.07 1.51
N TYR A 88 -16.91 -8.95 2.63
CA TYR A 88 -16.32 -8.90 3.96
C TYR A 88 -15.61 -10.19 4.34
N ASP A 89 -16.13 -11.34 3.91
CA ASP A 89 -15.55 -12.67 4.18
C ASP A 89 -14.14 -12.83 3.60
N ASN A 90 -13.77 -12.01 2.62
CA ASN A 90 -12.43 -12.02 2.02
C ASN A 90 -11.51 -10.92 2.59
N MET A 91 -11.90 -10.27 3.68
CA MET A 91 -11.00 -9.34 4.37
C MET A 91 -9.87 -10.14 5.01
N MET A 92 -8.65 -9.76 4.65
CA MET A 92 -7.42 -10.35 5.18
C MET A 92 -6.40 -9.24 5.33
N THR A 93 -5.38 -9.42 6.15
CA THR A 93 -4.19 -8.56 6.12
C THR A 93 -3.37 -8.83 4.85
N PRO A 94 -2.55 -7.87 4.37
CA PRO A 94 -1.68 -8.11 3.23
C PRO A 94 -0.78 -9.36 3.38
N TYR A 95 -0.27 -9.61 4.59
CA TYR A 95 0.51 -10.80 4.89
C TYR A 95 -0.31 -12.10 4.75
N GLU A 96 -1.49 -12.17 5.35
CA GLU A 96 -2.38 -13.33 5.21
C GLU A 96 -2.78 -13.55 3.75
N LYS A 97 -3.02 -12.46 3.03
CA LYS A 97 -3.36 -12.55 1.61
C LYS A 97 -2.21 -13.12 0.80
N LEU A 98 -0.98 -12.65 1.03
CA LEU A 98 0.22 -13.19 0.39
C LEU A 98 0.35 -14.69 0.68
N LYS A 99 0.18 -15.09 1.94
CA LYS A 99 0.28 -16.50 2.37
C LYS A 99 -0.80 -17.40 1.75
N SER A 100 -1.97 -16.85 1.41
CA SER A 100 -3.06 -17.58 0.75
C SER A 100 -2.81 -17.92 -0.72
N LEU A 101 -1.79 -17.33 -1.36
CA LEU A 101 -1.53 -17.51 -2.79
C LEU A 101 -0.89 -18.88 -3.08
N PRO A 102 -1.16 -19.48 -4.26
CA PRO A 102 -0.42 -20.65 -4.70
C PRO A 102 1.05 -20.29 -4.94
N ASN A 103 1.97 -21.15 -4.50
CA ASN A 103 3.42 -20.95 -4.63
C ASN A 103 3.89 -19.59 -4.07
N ALA A 104 3.31 -19.15 -2.94
CA ALA A 104 3.58 -17.81 -2.39
C ALA A 104 5.06 -17.58 -2.02
N GLU A 105 5.81 -18.63 -1.72
CA GLU A 105 7.22 -18.58 -1.33
C GLU A 105 8.11 -17.96 -2.42
N GLN A 106 7.72 -18.10 -3.70
CA GLN A 106 8.47 -17.52 -4.83
C GLN A 106 8.55 -15.99 -4.78
N TYR A 107 7.64 -15.34 -4.04
CA TYR A 107 7.58 -13.88 -3.91
C TYR A 107 8.39 -13.37 -2.71
N LEU A 108 8.95 -14.27 -1.90
CA LEU A 108 9.81 -13.90 -0.78
C LEU A 108 11.21 -13.55 -1.28
N LYS A 109 11.87 -12.63 -0.57
CA LYS A 109 13.29 -12.34 -0.82
C LYS A 109 14.13 -13.54 -0.40
N LEU A 110 15.29 -13.71 -1.05
CA LEU A 110 16.26 -14.72 -0.66
C LEU A 110 16.59 -14.61 0.83
N GLY A 111 16.49 -15.73 1.55
CA GLY A 111 16.74 -15.80 2.99
C GLY A 111 15.59 -15.34 3.89
N VAL A 112 14.42 -14.98 3.34
CA VAL A 112 13.21 -14.67 4.13
C VAL A 112 12.24 -15.84 4.05
N SER A 113 11.74 -16.30 5.20
CA SER A 113 10.74 -17.37 5.26
C SER A 113 9.39 -16.92 5.83
N PHE A 114 8.31 -17.63 5.50
CA PHE A 114 7.01 -17.38 6.12
C PHE A 114 7.00 -17.65 7.64
N ALA A 115 7.93 -18.46 8.14
CA ALA A 115 8.09 -18.68 9.57
C ALA A 115 8.53 -17.38 10.28
N GLU A 116 9.55 -16.71 9.75
CA GLU A 116 10.03 -15.43 10.27
C GLU A 116 8.97 -14.33 10.18
N LEU A 117 8.30 -14.22 9.03
CA LEU A 117 7.20 -13.27 8.85
C LEU A 117 6.03 -13.56 9.80
N GLY A 118 5.78 -14.83 10.11
CA GLY A 118 4.79 -15.26 11.08
C GLY A 118 5.12 -14.84 12.52
N VAL A 119 6.41 -14.80 12.89
CA VAL A 119 6.84 -14.26 14.20
C VAL A 119 6.54 -12.77 14.28
N ILE A 120 6.80 -12.02 13.19
CA ILE A 120 6.49 -10.59 13.12
C ILE A 120 4.97 -10.37 13.26
N ALA A 121 4.16 -11.12 12.52
CA ALA A 121 2.70 -10.99 12.54
C ALA A 121 2.08 -11.29 13.91
N LYS A 122 2.70 -12.19 14.69
CA LYS A 122 2.22 -12.56 16.04
C LYS A 122 2.77 -11.68 17.17
N LYS A 123 3.67 -10.75 16.85
CA LYS A 123 4.38 -9.95 17.86
C LYS A 123 3.43 -9.06 18.68
N ASP A 124 2.46 -8.45 18.01
CA ASP A 124 1.48 -7.56 18.59
C ASP A 124 0.07 -8.03 18.23
N THR A 125 -0.93 -7.72 19.06
CA THR A 125 -2.33 -7.84 18.64
C THR A 125 -2.70 -6.71 17.69
N ASP A 126 -3.74 -6.89 16.87
CA ASP A 126 -4.16 -5.88 15.89
C ASP A 126 -4.51 -4.53 16.54
N LEU A 127 -5.14 -4.59 17.72
CA LEU A 127 -5.51 -3.40 18.50
C LEU A 127 -4.27 -2.69 19.06
N GLU A 128 -3.27 -3.44 19.54
CA GLU A 128 -2.02 -2.88 20.05
C GLU A 128 -1.21 -2.24 18.93
N ALA A 129 -1.06 -2.92 17.79
CA ALA A 129 -0.36 -2.39 16.63
C ALA A 129 -1.01 -1.09 16.13
N ALA A 130 -2.35 -1.06 16.06
CA ALA A 130 -3.11 0.13 15.70
C ALA A 130 -2.87 1.30 16.67
N LYS A 131 -2.91 1.04 17.98
CA LYS A 131 -2.64 2.04 19.03
C LYS A 131 -1.21 2.56 18.96
N LYS A 132 -0.21 1.67 18.85
CA LYS A 132 1.21 2.03 18.73
C LYS A 132 1.46 2.91 17.52
N ALA A 133 0.95 2.52 16.35
CA ALA A 133 1.11 3.30 15.13
C ALA A 133 0.44 4.69 15.24
N LYS A 134 -0.76 4.78 15.83
CA LYS A 134 -1.46 6.06 16.03
C LYS A 134 -0.70 6.99 16.98
N LEU A 135 -0.24 6.47 18.13
CA LEU A 135 0.55 7.24 19.10
C LEU A 135 1.88 7.72 18.52
N ALA A 136 2.58 6.85 17.77
CA ALA A 136 3.83 7.22 17.11
C ALA A 136 3.61 8.31 16.05
N ARG A 137 2.50 8.24 15.30
CA ARG A 137 2.11 9.26 14.32
C ARG A 137 1.85 10.61 14.99
N GLU A 138 1.12 10.63 16.10
CA GLU A 138 0.85 11.86 16.86
C GLU A 138 2.14 12.50 17.37
N LYS A 139 3.05 11.70 17.95
CA LYS A 139 4.37 12.18 18.38
C LYS A 139 5.20 12.75 17.23
N LEU A 140 5.18 12.09 16.07
CA LEU A 140 5.87 12.56 14.87
C LEU A 140 5.39 13.96 14.47
N PHE A 141 4.08 14.15 14.28
CA PHE A 141 3.54 15.45 13.86
C PHE A 141 3.69 16.54 14.93
N GLN A 142 3.63 16.20 16.21
CA GLN A 142 3.94 17.15 17.28
C GLN A 142 5.40 17.63 17.21
N SER A 143 6.35 16.77 16.80
CA SER A 143 7.74 17.20 16.62
C SER A 143 7.93 18.18 15.47
N PHE A 144 7.07 18.15 14.45
CA PHE A 144 7.14 19.09 13.33
C PHE A 144 6.79 20.52 13.76
N ASN A 145 5.78 20.65 14.63
CA ASN A 145 5.36 21.96 15.16
C ASN A 145 6.36 22.55 16.16
N LYS A 146 7.19 21.72 16.81
CA LYS A 146 8.25 22.19 17.72
C LYS A 146 9.54 22.58 17.01
N ALA A 147 9.72 22.10 15.78
CA ALA A 147 10.91 22.35 14.95
C ALA A 147 10.70 23.52 13.95
N ALA A 148 9.52 24.15 13.98
CA ALA A 148 9.18 25.37 13.25
C ALA A 148 9.36 26.59 14.15
#